data_AF-A0A7J9RLK2-F1
#
_entry.id   AF-A0A7J9RLK2-F1
#
_cell.length_a   1.000
_cell.length_b   1.000
_cell.length_c   1.000
_cell.angle_alpha   90.00
_cell.angle_beta   90.00
_cell.angle_gamma   90.00
#
_symmetry.space_group_name_H-M   'P 1'
#
loop_
_entity.id
_entity.type
_entity.pdbx_description
1 polymer ?
#
loop_
_entity_poly.entity_id
_entity_poly.type
_entity_poly.pdbx_seq_one_letter_code
_entity_poly.pdbx_strand_id
1 'polypeptide(L)'
;MGIETRMILISPDSKITVGQMAGKILSVISDNAEMADAEIRVKETCFGAFVEGDAKKVKAIVDEVRKMDPNGIFSKLRGFPIGDKRICRATRKGGPRPGFHQLEQESQLLPKVRRALDKNKI
;
A
#
# COMPACT_ATOMS: atom_id res chain seq x y z
N MET A 1 -0.58 12.58 -17.27
CA MET A 1 -0.93 11.60 -16.22
C MET A 1 0.30 10.74 -15.99
N GLY A 2 0.74 10.59 -14.74
CA GLY A 2 2.01 9.92 -14.42
C GLY A 2 1.78 8.55 -13.79
N ILE A 3 2.75 7.66 -13.98
CA ILE A 3 2.84 6.40 -13.22
C ILE A 3 3.28 6.72 -11.80
N GLU A 4 2.60 6.16 -10.81
CA GLU A 4 3.02 6.21 -9.41
C GLU A 4 3.14 4.82 -8.82
N THR A 5 4.02 4.68 -7.83
CA THR A 5 4.05 3.52 -6.93
C THR A 5 3.60 4.00 -5.56
N ARG A 6 2.62 3.32 -4.98
CA ARG A 6 2.10 3.62 -3.65
C ARG A 6 2.25 2.41 -2.74
N MET A 7 2.62 2.66 -1.49
CA MET A 7 2.52 1.68 -0.42
C MET A 7 1.19 1.90 0.28
N ILE A 8 0.35 0.87 0.30
CA ILE A 8 -0.84 0.78 1.12
C ILE A 8 -0.45 -0.01 2.36
N LEU A 9 -0.60 0.60 3.54
CA LEU A 9 -0.21 0.03 4.82
C LEU A 9 -1.44 -0.26 5.66
N ILE A 10 -1.34 -1.29 6.48
CA ILE A 10 -2.34 -1.63 7.46
C ILE A 10 -1.82 -1.38 8.87
N SER A 11 -2.65 -0.78 9.71
CA SER A 11 -2.33 -0.64 11.13
C SER A 11 -2.18 -2.02 11.77
N PRO A 12 -1.17 -2.24 12.63
CA PRO A 12 -0.98 -3.52 13.34
C PRO A 12 -2.17 -3.96 14.21
N ASP A 13 -3.03 -3.02 14.62
CA ASP A 13 -4.26 -3.28 15.40
C ASP A 13 -5.51 -3.42 14.53
N SER A 14 -5.37 -3.47 13.20
CA SER A 14 -6.47 -3.76 12.28
C SER A 14 -6.94 -5.21 12.41
N LYS A 15 -8.25 -5.42 12.21
CA LYS A 15 -8.84 -6.76 12.09
C LYS A 15 -8.70 -7.33 10.68
N ILE A 16 -8.36 -6.50 9.70
CA ILE A 16 -8.14 -6.91 8.32
C ILE A 16 -6.70 -7.41 8.21
N THR A 17 -6.51 -8.54 7.54
CA THR A 17 -5.16 -9.06 7.28
C THR A 17 -4.59 -8.47 6.00
N VAL A 18 -3.26 -8.50 5.87
CA VAL A 18 -2.57 -8.10 4.64
C VAL A 18 -3.10 -8.88 3.43
N GLY A 19 -3.30 -10.21 3.57
CA GLY A 19 -3.81 -11.05 2.50
C GLY A 19 -5.24 -10.69 2.09
N GLN A 20 -6.12 -10.36 3.05
CA GLN A 20 -7.46 -9.87 2.74
C GLN A 20 -7.44 -8.54 1.98
N MET A 21 -6.56 -7.62 2.39
CA MET A 21 -6.37 -6.35 1.70
C MET A 21 -5.82 -6.55 0.28
N ALA A 22 -4.81 -7.41 0.11
CA ALA A 22 -4.25 -7.74 -1.20
C ALA A 22 -5.29 -8.40 -2.12
N GLY A 23 -6.08 -9.34 -1.58
CA GLY A 23 -7.21 -9.96 -2.29
C GLY A 23 -8.25 -8.92 -2.72
N LYS A 24 -8.58 -7.95 -1.85
CA LYS A 24 -9.49 -6.85 -2.22
C LYS A 24 -8.92 -5.98 -3.35
N ILE A 25 -7.62 -5.65 -3.31
CA ILE A 25 -6.95 -4.91 -4.40
C ILE A 25 -7.11 -5.67 -5.72
N LEU A 26 -6.86 -6.97 -5.73
CA LEU A 26 -6.99 -7.79 -6.93
C LEU A 26 -8.44 -7.87 -7.43
N SER A 27 -9.43 -8.00 -6.53
CA SER A 27 -10.85 -7.93 -6.90
C SER A 27 -11.21 -6.59 -7.53
N VAL A 28 -10.80 -5.46 -6.93
CA VAL A 28 -11.07 -4.12 -7.49
C VAL A 28 -10.51 -3.97 -8.91
N ILE A 29 -9.33 -4.54 -9.19
CA ILE A 29 -8.72 -4.52 -10.51
C ILE A 29 -9.52 -5.40 -11.50
N SER A 30 -9.88 -6.62 -11.09
CA SER A 30 -10.60 -7.58 -11.96
C SER A 30 -12.05 -7.17 -12.23
N ASP A 31 -12.73 -6.55 -11.27
CA ASP A 31 -14.15 -6.18 -11.36
C ASP A 31 -14.37 -4.91 -12.21
N ASN A 32 -13.30 -4.14 -12.48
CA ASN A 32 -13.37 -2.92 -13.28
C ASN A 32 -12.65 -3.13 -14.62
N ALA A 33 -13.42 -3.19 -15.72
CA ALA A 33 -12.89 -3.41 -17.07
C ALA A 33 -11.78 -2.43 -17.46
N GLU A 34 -11.87 -1.15 -17.09
CA GLU A 34 -10.83 -0.16 -17.38
C GLU A 34 -9.53 -0.41 -16.59
N MET A 35 -9.61 -1.06 -15.41
CA MET A 35 -8.45 -1.42 -14.60
C MET A 35 -7.87 -2.78 -14.99
N ALA A 36 -8.70 -3.72 -15.44
CA ALA A 36 -8.26 -5.03 -15.91
C ALA A 36 -7.32 -4.92 -17.12
N ASP A 37 -7.61 -4.00 -18.03
CA ASP A 37 -6.76 -3.71 -19.20
C ASP A 37 -5.57 -2.79 -18.87
N ALA A 38 -5.43 -2.33 -17.62
CA ALA A 38 -4.36 -1.46 -17.20
C ALA A 38 -3.14 -2.25 -16.73
N GLU A 39 -1.94 -1.74 -17.03
CA GLU A 39 -0.68 -2.28 -16.50
C GLU A 39 -0.51 -1.90 -15.02
N ILE A 40 -1.32 -2.52 -14.14
CA ILE A 40 -1.27 -2.33 -12.69
C ILE A 40 -0.52 -3.50 -12.07
N ARG A 41 0.55 -3.20 -11.34
CA ARG A 41 1.37 -4.19 -10.65
C ARG A 41 1.08 -4.14 -9.15
N VAL A 42 0.81 -5.30 -8.57
CA VAL A 42 0.55 -5.46 -7.14
C VAL A 42 1.62 -6.36 -6.52
N LYS A 43 2.13 -5.97 -5.35
CA LYS A 43 3.08 -6.79 -4.59
C LYS A 43 2.76 -6.75 -3.11
N GLU A 44 2.42 -7.90 -2.54
CA GLU A 44 2.23 -8.06 -1.11
C GLU A 44 3.53 -7.87 -0.30
N THR A 45 3.39 -7.37 0.92
CA THR A 45 4.48 -7.10 1.87
C THR A 45 4.02 -7.42 3.29
N CYS A 46 4.94 -7.55 4.26
CA CYS A 46 4.58 -7.81 5.66
C CYS A 46 3.69 -6.73 6.31
N PHE A 47 3.59 -5.54 5.73
CA PHE A 47 2.87 -4.39 6.30
C PHE A 47 1.66 -3.96 5.46
N GLY A 48 1.37 -4.65 4.36
CA GLY A 48 0.37 -4.24 3.37
C GLY A 48 0.80 -4.59 1.95
N ALA A 49 0.59 -3.70 0.98
CA ALA A 49 0.88 -3.97 -0.43
C ALA A 49 1.45 -2.75 -1.15
N PHE A 50 2.31 -2.99 -2.14
CA PHE A 50 2.64 -2.00 -3.17
C PHE A 50 1.67 -2.12 -4.33
N VAL A 51 1.23 -0.98 -4.84
CA VAL A 51 0.45 -0.86 -6.08
C VAL A 51 1.16 0.16 -6.97
N GLU A 52 1.42 -0.23 -8.21
CA GLU A 52 2.07 0.60 -9.22
C GLU A 52 1.21 0.65 -10.47
N GLY A 53 1.04 1.84 -11.05
CA GLY A 53 0.25 2.05 -12.25
C GLY A 53 -0.09 3.53 -12.46
N ASP A 54 -1.08 3.81 -13.30
CA ASP A 54 -1.59 5.19 -13.48
C ASP A 54 -2.08 5.78 -12.15
N ALA A 55 -1.64 7.00 -11.83
CA ALA A 55 -1.94 7.63 -10.54
C ALA A 55 -3.43 7.75 -10.22
N LYS A 56 -4.31 7.97 -11.22
CA LYS A 56 -5.76 8.04 -10.97
C LYS A 56 -6.31 6.66 -10.61
N LYS A 57 -5.89 5.62 -11.33
CA LYS A 57 -6.30 4.24 -11.05
C LYS A 57 -5.78 3.75 -9.70
N VAL A 58 -4.51 4.03 -9.37
CA VAL A 58 -3.93 3.71 -8.06
C VAL A 58 -4.69 4.42 -6.94
N LYS A 59 -5.04 5.69 -7.11
CA LYS A 59 -5.84 6.43 -6.13
C LYS A 59 -7.24 5.82 -5.94
N ALA A 60 -7.93 5.46 -7.03
CA ALA A 60 -9.23 4.81 -6.94
C ALA A 60 -9.16 3.47 -6.20
N ILE A 61 -8.11 2.66 -6.43
CA ILE A 61 -7.87 1.42 -5.69
C ILE A 61 -7.70 1.71 -4.19
N VAL A 62 -6.91 2.72 -3.82
CA VAL A 62 -6.71 3.11 -2.41
C VAL A 62 -8.01 3.51 -1.75
N ASP A 63 -8.83 4.31 -2.44
CA ASP A 63 -10.10 4.80 -1.92
C ASP A 63 -11.09 3.64 -1.68
N GLU A 64 -11.13 2.64 -2.57
CA GLU A 64 -11.94 1.43 -2.38
C GLU A 64 -11.43 0.55 -1.24
N VAL A 65 -10.13 0.30 -1.18
CA VAL A 65 -9.51 -0.55 -0.15
C VAL A 65 -9.66 0.07 1.24
N ARG A 66 -9.56 1.41 1.34
CA ARG A 66 -9.74 2.12 2.61
C ARG A 66 -11.13 1.89 3.23
N LYS A 67 -12.17 1.60 2.44
CA LYS A 67 -13.51 1.28 2.96
C LYS A 67 -13.53 0.04 3.87
N MET A 68 -12.55 -0.86 3.74
CA MET A 68 -12.45 -2.04 4.62
C MET A 68 -12.11 -1.69 6.06
N ASP A 69 -11.29 -0.65 6.27
CA ASP A 69 -10.91 -0.13 7.59
C ASP A 69 -10.53 1.36 7.46
N PRO A 70 -11.51 2.29 7.50
CA PRO A 70 -11.32 3.70 7.12
C PRO A 70 -10.17 4.42 7.84
N ASN A 71 -9.97 4.11 9.11
CA ASN A 71 -8.93 4.71 9.95
C ASN A 71 -7.75 3.77 10.23
N GLY A 72 -7.80 2.53 9.73
CA GLY A 72 -6.72 1.55 9.87
C GLY A 72 -5.93 1.29 8.59
N ILE A 73 -6.37 1.79 7.43
CA ILE A 73 -5.68 1.67 6.15
C ILE A 73 -5.08 3.01 5.71
N PHE A 74 -3.76 3.04 5.66
CA PHE A 74 -2.95 4.19 5.32
C PHE A 74 -2.34 4.02 3.94
N SER A 75 -1.92 5.13 3.32
CA SER A 75 -1.13 5.05 2.11
C SER A 75 -0.10 6.15 2.01
N LYS A 76 1.02 5.85 1.36
CA LYS A 76 2.07 6.83 1.06
C LYS A 76 2.66 6.58 -0.32
N LEU A 77 3.05 7.66 -0.99
CA LEU A 77 3.77 7.59 -2.24
C LEU A 77 5.17 6.99 -2.03
N ARG A 78 5.64 6.27 -3.03
CA ARG A 78 6.96 5.66 -3.05
C ARG A 78 7.74 6.20 -4.24
N GLY A 79 8.95 6.69 -3.99
CA GLY A 79 9.81 7.27 -5.03
C GLY A 79 10.50 6.25 -5.96
N PHE A 80 10.19 4.96 -5.86
CA PHE A 80 10.81 3.90 -6.65
C PHE A 80 9.75 2.91 -7.15
N PRO A 81 9.96 2.31 -8.34
CA PRO A 81 9.14 1.21 -8.84
C PRO A 81 9.24 -0.09 -8.06
N ILE A 82 8.23 -0.94 -8.20
CA ILE A 82 8.21 -2.31 -7.64
C ILE A 82 9.34 -3.12 -8.28
N GLY A 83 10.28 -3.56 -7.44
CA GLY A 83 11.42 -4.38 -7.87
C GLY A 83 12.61 -3.59 -8.43
N ASP A 84 12.65 -2.27 -8.25
CA ASP A 84 13.75 -1.44 -8.73
C ASP A 84 15.12 -1.98 -8.26
N LYS A 85 16.00 -2.29 -9.23
CA LYS A 85 17.31 -2.92 -9.01
C LYS A 85 18.24 -2.09 -8.15
N ARG A 86 18.07 -0.75 -8.12
CA ARG A 86 18.89 0.20 -7.34
C ARG A 86 18.69 0.04 -5.83
N ILE A 87 17.52 -0.43 -5.41
CA ILE A 87 17.15 -0.53 -3.99
C ILE A 87 16.74 -1.94 -3.55
N CYS A 88 16.47 -2.85 -4.49
CA CYS A 88 16.04 -4.20 -4.18
C CYS A 88 17.13 -4.97 -3.41
N ARG A 89 16.75 -5.52 -2.25
CA ARG A 89 17.67 -6.31 -1.42
C ARG A 89 18.22 -7.54 -2.15
N ALA A 90 17.41 -8.16 -3.02
CA ALA A 90 17.80 -9.35 -3.77
C ALA A 90 18.94 -9.04 -4.76
N THR A 91 18.83 -7.96 -5.52
CA THR A 91 19.89 -7.53 -6.45
C THR A 91 21.13 -7.01 -5.73
N ARG A 92 20.95 -6.42 -4.54
CA ARG A 92 22.04 -5.93 -3.68
C ARG A 92 22.60 -6.97 -2.72
N LYS A 93 22.38 -8.27 -2.97
CA LYS A 93 22.94 -9.40 -2.21
C LYS A 93 22.74 -9.29 -0.68
N GLY A 94 21.60 -8.78 -0.24
CA GLY A 94 21.27 -8.72 1.20
C GLY A 94 21.50 -7.37 1.90
N GLY A 95 21.95 -6.33 1.19
CA GLY A 95 22.20 -5.00 1.75
C GLY A 95 20.96 -4.28 2.33
N PRO A 96 21.18 -3.19 3.11
CA PRO A 96 20.10 -2.43 3.76
C PRO A 96 19.13 -1.87 2.72
N ARG A 97 17.82 -1.97 2.95
CA ARG A 97 16.78 -1.47 2.02
C ARG A 97 16.68 0.06 2.12
N PRO A 98 17.24 0.83 1.15
CA PRO A 98 17.16 2.28 1.17
C PRO A 98 15.70 2.69 0.97
N GLY A 99 15.24 3.70 1.71
CA GLY A 99 13.84 4.15 1.71
C GLY A 99 12.90 3.39 2.65
N PHE A 100 13.44 2.49 3.50
CA PHE A 100 12.68 1.76 4.52
C PHE A 100 13.28 1.89 5.94
N HIS A 101 14.14 2.87 6.18
CA HIS A 101 14.90 3.00 7.43
C HIS A 101 14.02 3.06 8.70
N GLN A 102 12.75 3.44 8.56
CA GLN A 102 11.82 3.60 9.68
C GLN A 102 10.47 2.90 9.47
N LEU A 103 10.35 1.99 8.49
CA LEU A 103 9.02 1.42 8.16
C LEU A 103 8.40 0.67 9.35
N GLU A 104 9.21 -0.06 10.10
CA GLU A 104 8.75 -0.77 11.31
C GLU A 104 8.32 0.21 12.41
N GLN A 105 9.10 1.27 12.64
CA GLN A 105 8.77 2.32 13.61
C GLN A 105 7.50 3.08 13.21
N GLU A 106 7.35 3.41 11.92
CA GLU A 106 6.14 4.03 11.36
C GLU A 106 4.92 3.11 11.58
N SER A 107 5.06 1.82 11.30
CA SER A 107 4.00 0.82 11.52
C SER A 107 3.55 0.77 12.98
N GLN A 108 4.49 0.79 13.93
CA GLN A 108 4.19 0.82 15.36
C GLN A 108 3.46 2.09 15.82
N LEU A 109 3.55 3.19 15.06
CA LEU A 109 2.85 4.43 15.35
C LEU A 109 1.41 4.45 14.81
N LEU A 110 1.08 3.67 13.78
CA LEU A 110 -0.25 3.67 13.15
C LEU A 110 -1.42 3.45 14.13
N PRO A 111 -1.33 2.59 15.17
CA PRO A 111 -2.41 2.43 16.15
C PRO A 111 -2.73 3.73 16.90
N LYS A 112 -1.71 4.57 17.17
CA LYS A 112 -1.91 5.88 17.82
C LYS A 112 -2.62 6.85 16.87
N VAL A 113 -2.21 6.86 15.59
CA VAL A 113 -2.82 7.69 14.54
C VAL A 113 -4.29 7.30 14.35
N ARG A 114 -4.57 5.99 14.20
CA ARG A 114 -5.94 5.44 14.11
C ARG A 114 -6.81 5.93 15.27
N ARG A 115 -6.35 5.76 16.52
CA ARG A 115 -7.10 6.21 17.70
C ARG A 115 -7.38 7.71 17.71
N ALA A 116 -6.48 8.52 17.18
CA ALA A 116 -6.70 9.96 17.07
C ALA A 116 -7.77 10.28 16.01
N LEU A 117 -7.74 9.60 14.85
CA LEU A 117 -8.75 9.72 13.79
C LEU A 117 -10.13 9.23 14.25
N ASP A 118 -10.20 8.13 15.01
CA ASP A 118 -11.46 7.61 15.54
C ASP A 118 -12.13 8.57 16.54
N LYS A 119 -11.33 9.32 17.31
CA LYS A 119 -11.82 10.32 18.27
C LYS A 119 -12.26 11.60 17.59
N ASN A 120 -11.53 12.04 16.57
CA ASN A 120 -11.86 13.20 15.77
C ASN A 120 -12.72 12.76 14.58
N LYS A 121 -13.96 12.35 14.83
CA LYS A 121 -14.94 12.09 13.77
C LYS A 121 -15.16 13.38 12.96
N ILE A 122 -14.35 13.56 11.91
CA ILE A 122 -14.57 14.50 10.81
C ILE A 122 -15.53 13.83 9.84
#